data_AF-A0A7Y0EVK4-F1
#
_entry.id   AF-A0A7Y0EVK4-F1
#
_cell.length_a   1.000
_cell.length_b   1.000
_cell.length_c   1.000
_cell.angle_alpha   90.00
_cell.angle_beta   90.00
_cell.angle_gamma   90.00
#
_symmetry.space_group_name_H-M   'P 1'
#
loop_
_entity.id
_entity.type
_entity.pdbx_description
1 polymer ?
#
loop_
_entity_poly.entity_id
_entity_poly.type
_entity_poly.pdbx_seq_one_letter_code
_entity_poly.pdbx_strand_id
1 'polypeptide(L)'
;MGMTTTENSSTTQSHGKLIAVVIAAAVVIILAVLSAFVWPGWALNKSAATGSTTTQTGDKKQTAKAEPTTPSIKATALPDDATELLKSMPDSVLNYARTKAEASATWSAASPLEEYTLTYAVGTDTNDITLISAQWSTADSAKTQYDALVAAQTGDESASGNVKVSGNVTGAYVVKTDASDSKKSVAIWQNDTVVFQATGSTDAIDRFYQQFPM
;
A
#
# COMPACT_ATOMS: atom_id res chain seq x y z
N MET A 1 12.96 83.59 -23.25
CA MET A 1 12.16 83.01 -24.35
C MET A 1 11.96 81.54 -24.01
N GLY A 2 10.72 81.13 -23.72
CA GLY A 2 10.44 79.78 -23.24
C GLY A 2 10.40 78.74 -24.36
N MET A 3 10.46 77.45 -23.99
CA MET A 3 9.46 76.45 -24.37
C MET A 3 9.67 75.15 -23.58
N THR A 4 8.56 74.66 -23.05
CA THR A 4 8.30 73.41 -22.34
C THR A 4 8.53 72.18 -23.21
N THR A 5 8.97 71.05 -22.62
CA THR A 5 8.63 69.70 -23.11
C THR A 5 8.57 68.70 -21.94
N THR A 6 7.32 68.44 -21.53
CA THR A 6 6.66 67.14 -21.36
C THR A 6 7.27 66.07 -20.45
N GLU A 7 6.53 65.78 -19.37
CA GLU A 7 6.58 64.54 -18.59
C GLU A 7 6.32 63.29 -19.44
N ASN A 8 6.92 62.16 -19.08
CA ASN A 8 6.21 60.89 -19.17
C ASN A 8 6.57 59.99 -17.99
N SER A 9 5.59 59.80 -17.11
CA SER A 9 5.54 58.72 -16.13
C SER A 9 5.35 57.39 -16.85
N SER A 10 5.94 56.28 -16.35
CA SER A 10 5.31 54.93 -16.39
C SER A 10 6.15 53.87 -15.66
N THR A 11 5.66 53.52 -14.46
CA THR A 11 5.51 52.17 -13.89
C THR A 11 6.70 51.23 -13.66
N THR A 12 7.08 51.14 -12.39
CA THR A 12 7.60 49.94 -11.72
C THR A 12 6.64 48.76 -11.88
N GLN A 13 7.07 47.67 -12.54
CA GLN A 13 6.34 46.41 -12.59
C GLN A 13 6.77 45.47 -11.44
N SER A 14 5.87 45.36 -10.47
CA SER A 14 5.52 44.19 -9.65
C SER A 14 6.59 43.15 -9.28
N HIS A 15 7.26 43.34 -8.14
CA HIS A 15 7.85 42.23 -7.36
C HIS A 15 6.98 41.78 -6.17
N GLY A 16 5.83 42.40 -5.94
CA GLY A 16 4.96 42.12 -4.79
C GLY A 16 4.05 40.89 -4.91
N LYS A 17 3.88 40.31 -6.11
CA LYS A 17 2.93 39.19 -6.33
C LYS A 17 3.56 37.80 -6.25
N LEU A 18 4.89 37.67 -6.39
CA LEU A 18 5.54 36.35 -6.30
C LEU A 18 5.74 35.88 -4.86
N ILE A 19 5.94 36.79 -3.90
CA ILE A 19 6.14 36.42 -2.49
C ILE A 19 4.81 35.98 -1.83
N ALA A 20 3.67 36.56 -2.25
CA ALA A 20 2.36 36.19 -1.71
C ALA A 20 1.87 34.79 -2.18
N VAL A 21 2.22 34.37 -3.40
CA VAL A 21 1.82 33.05 -3.94
C VAL A 21 2.62 31.92 -3.28
N VAL A 22 3.90 32.14 -2.97
CA VAL A 22 4.76 31.12 -2.34
C VAL A 22 4.38 30.86 -0.87
N ILE A 23 3.98 31.90 -0.13
CA ILE A 23 3.51 31.75 1.27
C ILE A 23 2.16 31.02 1.33
N ALA A 24 1.25 31.29 0.38
CA ALA A 24 -0.03 30.57 0.31
C ALA A 24 0.14 29.08 -0.04
N ALA A 25 1.06 28.74 -0.95
CA ALA A 25 1.35 27.35 -1.30
C ALA A 25 2.02 26.57 -0.15
N ALA A 26 2.93 27.19 0.59
CA ALA A 26 3.58 26.56 1.73
C ALA A 26 2.61 26.29 2.91
N VAL A 27 1.67 27.19 3.18
CA VAL A 27 0.66 27.00 4.24
C VAL A 27 -0.35 25.90 3.88
N VAL A 28 -0.76 25.79 2.61
CA VAL A 28 -1.64 24.69 2.14
C VAL A 28 -0.95 23.33 2.23
N ILE A 29 0.34 23.25 1.89
CA ILE A 29 1.12 22.00 1.99
C ILE A 29 1.33 21.62 3.47
N ILE A 30 1.59 22.58 4.37
CA ILE A 30 1.73 22.30 5.81
C ILE A 30 0.38 21.88 6.44
N LEU A 31 -0.75 22.47 6.03
CA LEU A 31 -2.09 22.04 6.46
C LEU A 31 -2.51 20.67 5.91
N ALA A 32 -2.06 20.32 4.70
CA ALA A 32 -2.26 18.99 4.12
C ALA A 32 -1.40 17.92 4.81
N VAL A 33 -0.18 18.27 5.26
CA VAL A 33 0.71 17.33 5.97
C VAL A 33 0.30 17.15 7.44
N LEU A 34 -0.30 18.15 8.08
CA LEU A 34 -0.76 18.08 9.48
C LEU A 34 -2.13 17.39 9.67
N SER A 35 -2.86 17.07 8.59
CA SER A 35 -4.13 16.33 8.66
C SER A 35 -4.03 14.82 8.39
N ALA A 36 -2.88 14.33 7.94
CA ALA A 36 -2.69 12.91 7.62
C ALA A 36 -2.12 12.03 8.76
N PHE A 37 -2.04 12.55 9.99
CA PHE A 37 -1.65 11.77 11.17
C PHE A 37 -2.65 11.90 12.31
N VAL A 38 -3.90 11.55 12.03
CA VAL A 38 -4.78 10.96 13.04
C VAL A 38 -5.12 9.56 12.54
N TRP A 39 -4.31 8.58 12.96
CA TRP A 39 -4.74 7.19 12.92
C TRP A 39 -5.26 6.84 14.29
N PRO A 40 -6.58 6.63 14.42
CA PRO A 40 -7.05 5.93 15.57
C PRO A 40 -8.00 4.79 15.12
N GLY A 41 -7.74 3.58 15.63
CA GLY A 41 -8.46 2.35 15.28
C GLY A 41 -9.92 2.34 15.71
N TRP A 42 -10.78 3.05 14.98
CA TRP A 42 -12.24 3.10 15.13
C TRP A 42 -12.90 3.74 13.89
N ALA A 43 -12.90 3.01 12.77
CA ALA A 43 -14.11 3.01 11.92
C ALA A 43 -15.17 2.02 12.49
N LEU A 44 -15.14 1.81 13.82
CA LEU A 44 -16.24 1.31 14.61
C LEU A 44 -17.39 2.32 14.46
N ASN A 45 -18.41 1.93 13.70
CA ASN A 45 -19.72 2.55 13.77
C ASN A 45 -20.23 2.48 15.22
N LYS A 46 -20.06 3.57 15.98
CA LYS A 46 -20.91 3.85 17.14
C LYS A 46 -22.21 4.47 16.61
N SER A 47 -23.19 3.62 16.34
CA SER A 47 -24.56 4.00 16.66
C SER A 47 -24.78 3.63 18.13
N ALA A 48 -24.79 4.65 18.97
CA ALA A 48 -25.22 4.53 20.36
C ALA A 48 -26.70 4.11 20.43
N ALA A 49 -27.02 3.16 21.29
CA ALA A 49 -28.14 3.26 22.22
C ALA A 49 -28.17 2.03 23.15
N THR A 50 -27.71 2.25 24.38
CA THR A 50 -28.09 1.46 25.54
C THR A 50 -29.61 1.56 25.74
N GLY A 51 -30.29 0.43 25.85
CA GLY A 51 -31.58 0.27 26.52
C GLY A 51 -32.84 0.65 25.73
N SER A 52 -33.57 -0.35 25.22
CA SER A 52 -35.00 -0.57 25.54
C SER A 52 -35.53 -1.77 24.75
N THR A 53 -36.14 -2.69 25.46
CA THR A 53 -37.11 -3.68 24.97
C THR A 53 -38.17 -3.00 24.07
N THR A 54 -38.55 -3.65 22.96
CA THR A 54 -39.94 -3.90 22.49
C THR A 54 -39.99 -4.16 20.97
N THR A 55 -40.42 -5.39 20.65
CA THR A 55 -41.28 -5.85 19.53
C THR A 55 -40.91 -5.62 18.07
N GLN A 56 -40.76 -6.77 17.40
CA GLN A 56 -41.06 -7.13 16.00
C GLN A 56 -41.56 -6.03 15.05
N THR A 57 -40.86 -5.86 13.92
CA THR A 57 -41.27 -6.20 12.54
C THR A 57 -40.43 -5.35 11.59
N GLY A 58 -39.75 -5.96 10.60
CA GLY A 58 -39.10 -5.21 9.53
C GLY A 58 -37.68 -5.69 9.22
N ASP A 59 -37.50 -6.09 7.96
CA ASP A 59 -36.27 -6.14 7.20
C ASP A 59 -35.15 -7.04 7.74
N LYS A 60 -34.94 -8.16 7.03
CA LYS A 60 -33.67 -8.89 7.03
C LYS A 60 -32.58 -7.97 6.49
N LYS A 61 -32.04 -7.10 7.35
CA LYS A 61 -30.71 -6.55 7.19
C LYS A 61 -29.78 -7.74 7.36
N GLN A 62 -29.46 -8.41 6.25
CA GLN A 62 -28.34 -9.34 6.17
C GLN A 62 -27.11 -8.50 6.52
N THR A 63 -26.73 -8.52 7.80
CA THR A 63 -25.43 -8.06 8.24
C THR A 63 -24.44 -8.87 7.42
N ALA A 64 -23.79 -8.21 6.45
CA ALA A 64 -22.68 -8.80 5.72
C ALA A 64 -21.74 -9.36 6.79
N LYS A 65 -21.63 -10.69 6.83
CA LYS A 65 -20.75 -11.36 7.79
C LYS A 65 -19.36 -10.83 7.50
N ALA A 66 -18.77 -10.13 8.46
CA ALA A 66 -17.40 -9.64 8.33
C ALA A 66 -16.50 -10.81 7.92
N GLU A 67 -15.63 -10.60 6.95
CA GLU A 67 -14.71 -11.64 6.53
C GLU A 67 -13.83 -12.05 7.71
N PRO A 68 -13.53 -13.36 7.86
CA PRO A 68 -12.69 -13.83 8.96
C PRO A 68 -11.32 -13.12 8.96
N THR A 69 -10.73 -12.98 10.15
CA THR A 69 -9.38 -12.43 10.35
C THR A 69 -8.42 -13.47 10.93
N THR A 70 -8.85 -14.71 11.04
CA THR A 70 -8.08 -15.84 11.57
C THR A 70 -8.20 -16.99 10.58
N PRO A 71 -7.11 -17.70 10.27
CA PRO A 71 -7.16 -18.77 9.28
C PRO A 71 -7.94 -19.97 9.81
N SER A 72 -8.66 -20.64 8.90
CA SER A 72 -9.40 -21.89 9.15
C SER A 72 -8.51 -23.13 8.99
N ILE A 73 -7.36 -22.97 8.33
CA ILE A 73 -6.35 -24.00 8.08
C ILE A 73 -5.05 -23.64 8.78
N LYS A 74 -4.19 -24.63 9.02
CA LYS A 74 -2.85 -24.40 9.59
C LYS A 74 -1.86 -23.99 8.50
N ALA A 75 -0.89 -23.17 8.87
CA ALA A 75 0.27 -22.92 8.04
C ALA A 75 1.13 -24.18 7.91
N THR A 76 1.80 -24.31 6.77
CA THR A 76 2.85 -25.30 6.56
C THR A 76 4.13 -24.78 7.19
N ALA A 77 4.80 -25.62 7.99
CA ALA A 77 6.07 -25.28 8.59
C ALA A 77 7.14 -25.03 7.51
N LEU A 78 7.98 -24.04 7.74
CA LEU A 78 9.18 -23.81 6.93
C LEU A 78 10.19 -24.94 7.17
N PRO A 79 11.11 -25.19 6.22
CA PRO A 79 12.23 -26.08 6.46
C PRO A 79 13.14 -25.53 7.57
N ASP A 80 13.80 -26.42 8.32
CA ASP A 80 14.63 -26.05 9.48
C ASP A 80 15.83 -25.15 9.10
N ASP A 81 16.29 -25.25 7.86
CA ASP A 81 17.37 -24.46 7.26
C ASP A 81 16.87 -23.21 6.51
N ALA A 82 15.61 -22.80 6.71
CA ALA A 82 15.07 -21.58 6.12
C ALA A 82 15.94 -20.36 6.45
N THR A 83 16.10 -19.49 5.45
CA THR A 83 16.84 -18.24 5.56
C THR A 83 16.11 -17.25 6.46
N GLU A 84 16.80 -16.19 6.88
CA GLU A 84 16.20 -15.16 7.73
C GLU A 84 15.06 -14.42 7.01
N LEU A 85 15.18 -14.16 5.70
CA LEU A 85 14.07 -13.61 4.92
C LEU A 85 12.87 -14.54 4.96
N LEU A 86 13.06 -15.84 4.71
CA LEU A 86 11.94 -16.77 4.66
C LEU A 86 11.29 -16.94 6.04
N LYS A 87 12.08 -16.98 7.12
CA LYS A 87 11.60 -16.99 8.51
C LYS A 87 10.80 -15.74 8.87
N SER A 88 11.14 -14.58 8.28
CA SER A 88 10.39 -13.33 8.49
C SER A 88 9.01 -13.33 7.84
N MET A 89 8.76 -14.22 6.87
CA MET A 89 7.43 -14.35 6.27
C MET A 89 6.46 -14.92 7.33
N PRO A 90 5.29 -14.31 7.54
CA PRO A 90 4.38 -14.76 8.58
C PRO A 90 3.75 -16.12 8.26
N ASP A 91 3.42 -16.90 9.30
CA ASP A 91 2.59 -18.10 9.15
C ASP A 91 1.18 -17.76 8.63
N SER A 92 0.67 -16.58 8.96
CA SER A 92 -0.64 -16.13 8.52
C SER A 92 -0.73 -14.61 8.42
N VAL A 93 -1.54 -14.15 7.48
CA VAL A 93 -2.01 -12.76 7.39
C VAL A 93 -3.52 -12.80 7.31
N LEU A 94 -4.21 -12.20 8.27
CA LEU A 94 -5.67 -12.31 8.41
C LEU A 94 -6.12 -13.79 8.39
N ASN A 95 -7.08 -14.13 7.52
CA ASN A 95 -7.60 -15.48 7.35
C ASN A 95 -6.76 -16.36 6.41
N TYR A 96 -5.64 -15.87 5.91
CA TYR A 96 -4.78 -16.63 5.00
C TYR A 96 -3.62 -17.27 5.76
N ALA A 97 -3.47 -18.59 5.65
CA ALA A 97 -2.31 -19.31 6.16
C ALA A 97 -1.31 -19.56 5.04
N ARG A 98 -0.01 -19.45 5.32
CA ARG A 98 1.06 -19.83 4.40
C ARG A 98 1.04 -21.34 4.20
N THR A 99 0.64 -21.81 3.04
CA THR A 99 0.56 -23.24 2.71
C THR A 99 1.74 -23.73 1.88
N LYS A 100 2.43 -22.81 1.19
CA LYS A 100 3.63 -23.09 0.40
C LYS A 100 4.66 -21.98 0.53
N ALA A 101 5.93 -22.36 0.42
CA ALA A 101 7.08 -21.49 0.34
C ALA A 101 8.17 -22.23 -0.43
N GLU A 102 8.47 -21.76 -1.64
CA GLU A 102 9.39 -22.41 -2.56
C GLU A 102 10.38 -21.38 -3.12
N ALA A 103 11.62 -21.80 -3.37
CA ALA A 103 12.59 -20.96 -4.06
C ALA A 103 12.06 -20.57 -5.44
N SER A 104 12.31 -19.33 -5.85
CA SER A 104 11.83 -18.77 -7.10
C SER A 104 12.97 -18.14 -7.89
N ALA A 105 12.76 -17.96 -9.19
CA ALA A 105 13.74 -17.44 -10.14
C ALA A 105 13.14 -16.38 -11.08
N THR A 106 11.96 -15.86 -10.74
CA THR A 106 11.18 -14.89 -11.53
C THR A 106 11.94 -13.60 -11.75
N TRP A 107 12.75 -13.16 -10.78
CA TRP A 107 13.53 -11.92 -10.85
C TRP A 107 15.03 -12.16 -10.93
N SER A 108 15.48 -13.34 -11.40
CA SER A 108 16.91 -13.69 -11.51
C SER A 108 17.73 -12.65 -12.30
N ALA A 109 17.13 -12.01 -13.32
CA ALA A 109 17.79 -10.96 -14.09
C ALA A 109 18.16 -9.72 -13.24
N ALA A 110 17.43 -9.48 -12.15
CA ALA A 110 17.71 -8.42 -11.19
C ALA A 110 18.68 -8.86 -10.08
N SER A 111 19.18 -10.11 -10.13
CA SER A 111 20.18 -10.66 -9.21
C SER A 111 19.85 -10.48 -7.72
N PRO A 112 18.66 -10.90 -7.24
CA PRO A 112 18.40 -10.94 -5.80
C PRO A 112 19.35 -11.91 -5.09
N LEU A 113 19.61 -11.68 -3.81
CA LEU A 113 20.36 -12.60 -2.95
C LEU A 113 19.58 -13.90 -2.72
N GLU A 114 18.27 -13.76 -2.59
CA GLU A 114 17.31 -14.85 -2.42
C GLU A 114 15.93 -14.39 -2.89
N GLU A 115 15.13 -15.34 -3.39
CA GLU A 115 13.78 -15.11 -3.92
C GLU A 115 12.89 -16.32 -3.62
N TYR A 116 11.67 -16.06 -3.17
CA TYR A 116 10.68 -17.08 -2.84
C TYR A 116 9.32 -16.76 -3.45
N THR A 117 8.62 -17.80 -3.88
CA THR A 117 7.18 -17.76 -4.13
C THR A 117 6.47 -18.45 -2.96
N LEU A 118 5.52 -17.74 -2.35
CA LEU A 118 4.70 -18.20 -1.25
C LEU A 118 3.23 -18.24 -1.66
N THR A 119 2.49 -19.19 -1.10
CA THR A 119 1.03 -19.26 -1.23
C THR A 119 0.39 -19.06 0.13
N TYR A 120 -0.53 -18.10 0.20
CA TYR A 120 -1.35 -17.80 1.36
C TYR A 120 -2.80 -18.17 1.05
N ALA A 121 -3.36 -19.16 1.75
CA ALA A 121 -4.61 -19.80 1.40
C ALA A 121 -5.64 -19.76 2.53
N VAL A 122 -6.93 -19.84 2.16
CA VAL A 122 -8.07 -19.88 3.09
C VAL A 122 -8.69 -21.29 3.22
N GLY A 123 -8.06 -22.29 2.60
CA GLY A 123 -8.57 -23.67 2.52
C GLY A 123 -9.47 -23.95 1.31
N THR A 124 -9.57 -23.00 0.37
CA THR A 124 -10.23 -23.17 -0.94
C THR A 124 -9.33 -22.57 -2.02
N ASP A 125 -9.08 -23.29 -3.09
CA ASP A 125 -8.12 -22.90 -4.14
C ASP A 125 -8.49 -21.61 -4.91
N THR A 126 -9.71 -21.12 -4.77
CA THR A 126 -10.23 -19.99 -5.55
C THR A 126 -9.81 -18.61 -5.04
N ASN A 127 -9.27 -18.52 -3.83
CA ASN A 127 -8.97 -17.23 -3.17
C ASN A 127 -7.54 -17.15 -2.66
N ASP A 128 -6.66 -18.00 -3.16
CA ASP A 128 -5.27 -18.00 -2.73
C ASP A 128 -4.55 -16.74 -3.20
N ILE A 129 -3.66 -16.24 -2.35
CA ILE A 129 -2.76 -15.14 -2.66
C ILE A 129 -1.39 -15.75 -2.97
N THR A 130 -0.85 -15.40 -4.13
CA THR A 130 0.53 -15.68 -4.47
C THR A 130 1.37 -14.48 -4.11
N LEU A 131 2.42 -14.68 -3.31
CA LEU A 131 3.38 -13.66 -2.93
C LEU A 131 4.76 -14.04 -3.45
N ILE A 132 5.36 -13.20 -4.28
CA ILE A 132 6.80 -13.28 -4.57
C ILE A 132 7.51 -12.30 -3.64
N SER A 133 8.54 -12.76 -2.93
CA SER A 133 9.38 -11.93 -2.08
C SER A 133 10.85 -12.18 -2.41
N ALA A 134 11.64 -11.10 -2.47
CA ALA A 134 13.07 -11.20 -2.70
C ALA A 134 13.84 -10.11 -1.96
N GLN A 135 15.10 -10.40 -1.65
CA GLN A 135 16.01 -9.46 -1.00
C GLN A 135 17.21 -9.14 -1.89
N TRP A 136 17.64 -7.88 -1.86
CA TRP A 136 18.87 -7.40 -2.48
C TRP A 136 19.91 -7.02 -1.45
N SER A 137 21.16 -6.87 -1.89
CA SER A 137 22.25 -6.40 -1.03
C SER A 137 22.13 -4.92 -0.64
N THR A 138 21.36 -4.13 -1.38
CA THR A 138 21.18 -2.69 -1.15
C THR A 138 19.75 -2.24 -1.41
N ALA A 139 19.33 -1.18 -0.74
CA ALA A 139 18.03 -0.54 -0.96
C ALA A 139 17.87 -0.01 -2.39
N ASP A 140 18.95 0.50 -3.01
CA ASP A 140 18.89 1.02 -4.39
C ASP A 140 18.62 -0.10 -5.42
N SER A 141 19.21 -1.28 -5.22
CA SER A 141 18.94 -2.45 -6.07
C SER A 141 17.50 -2.94 -5.91
N ALA A 142 17.00 -3.02 -4.65
CA ALA A 142 15.60 -3.35 -4.38
C ALA A 142 14.65 -2.32 -5.00
N LYS A 143 14.96 -1.02 -4.86
CA LYS A 143 14.17 0.05 -5.47
C LYS A 143 14.15 -0.03 -7.00
N THR A 144 15.27 -0.38 -7.62
CA THR A 144 15.34 -0.56 -9.07
C THR A 144 14.38 -1.67 -9.53
N GLN A 145 14.34 -2.79 -8.82
CA GLN A 145 13.39 -3.86 -9.12
C GLN A 145 11.94 -3.43 -8.86
N TYR A 146 11.68 -2.77 -7.74
CA TYR A 146 10.36 -2.21 -7.45
C TYR A 146 9.87 -1.31 -8.59
N ASP A 147 10.66 -0.33 -9.01
CA ASP A 147 10.30 0.61 -10.08
C ASP A 147 10.06 -0.12 -11.40
N ALA A 148 10.86 -1.15 -11.72
CA ALA A 148 10.66 -1.99 -12.89
C ALA A 148 9.34 -2.79 -12.85
N LEU A 149 9.00 -3.36 -11.70
CA LEU A 149 7.72 -4.06 -11.50
C LEU A 149 6.53 -3.12 -11.64
N VAL A 150 6.60 -1.92 -11.03
CA VAL A 150 5.54 -0.91 -11.11
C VAL A 150 5.33 -0.44 -12.55
N ALA A 151 6.42 -0.22 -13.29
CA ALA A 151 6.38 0.19 -14.70
C ALA A 151 5.82 -0.90 -15.63
N ALA A 152 6.05 -2.18 -15.30
CA ALA A 152 5.51 -3.31 -16.05
C ALA A 152 4.00 -3.49 -15.86
N GLN A 153 3.42 -2.99 -14.77
CA GLN A 153 1.97 -3.06 -14.54
C GLN A 153 1.22 -1.99 -15.36
N THR A 154 0.37 -2.46 -16.28
CA THR A 154 -0.43 -1.61 -17.18
C THR A 154 -1.88 -1.42 -16.74
N GLY A 155 -2.34 -2.11 -15.70
CA GLY A 155 -3.68 -1.92 -15.13
C GLY A 155 -3.79 -0.63 -14.31
N ASP A 156 -5.03 -0.27 -14.00
CA ASP A 156 -5.36 0.97 -13.28
C ASP A 156 -4.83 0.94 -11.85
N GLU A 157 -4.23 2.05 -11.42
CA GLU A 157 -3.79 2.25 -10.04
C GLU A 157 -5.00 2.51 -9.12
N SER A 158 -5.09 1.71 -8.06
CA SER A 158 -6.13 1.82 -7.03
C SER A 158 -5.60 2.44 -5.72
N ALA A 159 -4.31 2.26 -5.43
CA ALA A 159 -3.66 2.86 -4.26
C ALA A 159 -2.15 2.97 -4.46
N SER A 160 -1.53 3.96 -3.83
CA SER A 160 -0.07 4.08 -3.72
C SER A 160 0.33 4.90 -2.49
N GLY A 161 1.57 4.75 -2.04
CA GLY A 161 2.07 5.50 -0.90
C GLY A 161 3.45 5.06 -0.41
N ASN A 162 3.84 5.59 0.75
CA ASN A 162 5.11 5.27 1.39
C ASN A 162 4.93 4.13 2.40
N VAL A 163 5.89 3.22 2.45
CA VAL A 163 6.06 2.26 3.54
C VAL A 163 6.90 2.94 4.63
N LYS A 164 6.48 2.81 5.89
CA LYS A 164 7.17 3.42 7.04
C LYS A 164 7.43 2.40 8.14
N VAL A 165 8.66 2.39 8.65
CA VAL A 165 9.07 1.62 9.84
C VAL A 165 9.52 2.61 10.90
N SER A 166 8.90 2.57 12.08
CA SER A 166 9.16 3.50 13.19
C SER A 166 9.11 4.98 12.79
N GLY A 167 8.22 5.33 11.85
CA GLY A 167 8.04 6.70 11.36
C GLY A 167 8.96 7.12 10.20
N ASN A 168 10.02 6.35 9.92
CA ASN A 168 10.91 6.60 8.79
C ASN A 168 10.38 5.95 7.52
N VAL A 169 10.50 6.63 6.38
CA VAL A 169 10.16 6.04 5.08
C VAL A 169 11.24 5.02 4.73
N THR A 170 10.85 3.75 4.59
CA THR A 170 11.73 2.64 4.21
C THR A 170 11.46 2.13 2.81
N GLY A 171 10.36 2.55 2.19
CA GLY A 171 10.08 2.25 0.79
C GLY A 171 8.73 2.77 0.34
N ALA A 172 8.14 2.12 -0.65
CA ALA A 172 6.88 2.52 -1.28
C ALA A 172 6.01 1.30 -1.62
N TYR A 173 4.73 1.56 -1.85
CA TYR A 173 3.79 0.57 -2.36
C TYR A 173 2.92 1.15 -3.47
N VAL A 174 2.44 0.25 -4.33
CA VAL A 174 1.39 0.50 -5.31
C VAL A 174 0.48 -0.72 -5.42
N VAL A 175 -0.80 -0.49 -5.68
CA VAL A 175 -1.79 -1.53 -5.98
C VAL A 175 -2.43 -1.20 -7.31
N LYS A 176 -2.38 -2.14 -8.24
CA LYS A 176 -2.99 -2.01 -9.56
C LYS A 176 -3.88 -3.19 -9.86
N THR A 177 -4.92 -2.99 -10.67
CA THR A 177 -5.68 -4.09 -11.25
C THR A 177 -4.75 -4.93 -12.15
N ASP A 178 -4.91 -6.25 -12.16
CA ASP A 178 -4.17 -7.11 -13.08
C ASP A 178 -4.68 -6.89 -14.52
N ALA A 179 -3.77 -6.55 -15.43
CA ALA A 179 -4.13 -6.25 -16.82
C ALA A 179 -4.66 -7.48 -17.60
N SER A 180 -4.32 -8.69 -17.14
CA SER A 180 -4.74 -9.96 -17.76
C SER A 180 -6.04 -10.49 -17.14
N ASP A 181 -6.40 -10.06 -15.93
CA ASP A 181 -7.61 -10.48 -15.22
C ASP A 181 -8.13 -9.36 -14.32
N SER A 182 -9.16 -8.64 -14.77
CA SER A 182 -9.73 -7.50 -14.03
C SER A 182 -10.41 -7.86 -12.70
N LYS A 183 -10.53 -9.15 -12.36
CA LYS A 183 -11.00 -9.61 -11.05
C LYS A 183 -9.87 -9.76 -10.04
N LYS A 184 -8.63 -9.58 -10.49
CA LYS A 184 -7.42 -9.67 -9.67
C LYS A 184 -6.76 -8.31 -9.55
N SER A 185 -6.00 -8.17 -8.48
CA SER A 185 -5.11 -7.04 -8.28
C SER A 185 -3.70 -7.54 -7.99
N VAL A 186 -2.74 -6.65 -8.23
CA VAL A 186 -1.33 -6.83 -7.93
C VAL A 186 -0.92 -5.72 -6.97
N ALA A 187 -0.52 -6.08 -5.76
CA ALA A 187 0.15 -5.16 -4.84
C ALA A 187 1.65 -5.36 -4.94
N ILE A 188 2.40 -4.29 -5.17
CA ILE A 188 3.86 -4.28 -5.19
C ILE A 188 4.32 -3.34 -4.09
N TRP A 189 5.22 -3.79 -3.22
CA TRP A 189 5.80 -2.93 -2.21
C TRP A 189 7.26 -3.26 -1.96
N GLN A 190 7.99 -2.26 -1.47
CA GLN A 190 9.39 -2.35 -1.11
C GLN A 190 9.57 -1.84 0.33
N ASN A 191 10.38 -2.56 1.09
CA ASN A 191 10.79 -2.21 2.44
C ASN A 191 12.30 -2.41 2.56
N ASP A 192 13.03 -1.30 2.50
CA ASP A 192 14.48 -1.26 2.48
C ASP A 192 15.07 -2.18 1.40
N THR A 193 15.69 -3.29 1.76
CA THR A 193 16.30 -4.22 0.81
C THR A 193 15.35 -5.26 0.21
N VAL A 194 14.09 -5.31 0.64
CA VAL A 194 13.14 -6.37 0.28
C VAL A 194 12.05 -5.83 -0.63
N VAL A 195 11.72 -6.57 -1.69
CA VAL A 195 10.60 -6.29 -2.59
C VAL A 195 9.61 -7.44 -2.55
N PHE A 196 8.33 -7.08 -2.64
CA PHE A 196 7.20 -8.00 -2.61
C PHE A 196 6.27 -7.71 -3.78
N GLN A 197 5.67 -8.78 -4.31
CA GLN A 197 4.57 -8.71 -5.26
C GLN A 197 3.51 -9.74 -4.85
N ALA A 198 2.33 -9.27 -4.45
CA ALA A 198 1.18 -10.11 -4.13
C ALA A 198 0.13 -10.04 -5.23
N THR A 199 -0.36 -11.19 -5.67
CA THR A 199 -1.44 -11.31 -6.66
C THR A 199 -2.56 -12.20 -6.12
N GLY A 200 -3.80 -11.76 -6.27
CA GLY A 200 -5.00 -12.41 -5.76
C GLY A 200 -6.26 -11.68 -6.21
N SER A 201 -7.44 -12.06 -5.71
CA SER A 201 -8.66 -11.27 -5.97
C SER A 201 -8.52 -9.86 -5.40
N THR A 202 -9.21 -8.88 -5.99
CA THR A 202 -9.10 -7.48 -5.58
C THR A 202 -9.40 -7.28 -4.08
N ASP A 203 -10.52 -7.82 -3.59
CA ASP A 203 -10.89 -7.75 -2.17
C ASP A 203 -9.85 -8.41 -1.24
N ALA A 204 -9.24 -9.50 -1.70
CA ALA A 204 -8.21 -10.21 -0.95
C ALA A 204 -6.92 -9.38 -0.85
N ILE A 205 -6.47 -8.83 -1.97
CA ILE A 205 -5.25 -8.02 -2.03
C ILE A 205 -5.40 -6.77 -1.19
N ASP A 206 -6.52 -6.04 -1.32
CA ASP A 206 -6.76 -4.81 -0.56
C ASP A 206 -6.61 -5.01 0.95
N ARG A 207 -7.05 -6.16 1.46
CA ARG A 207 -6.91 -6.49 2.89
C ARG A 207 -5.53 -7.04 3.25
N PHE A 208 -4.93 -7.83 2.36
CA PHE A 208 -3.72 -8.59 2.66
C PHE A 208 -2.47 -7.71 2.79
N TYR A 209 -2.16 -6.87 1.80
CA TYR A 209 -0.90 -6.10 1.83
C TYR A 209 -0.87 -5.08 2.98
N GLN A 210 -2.04 -4.55 3.36
CA GLN A 210 -2.17 -3.60 4.48
C GLN A 210 -1.91 -4.24 5.84
N GLN A 211 -2.07 -5.56 5.95
CA GLN A 211 -1.90 -6.33 7.19
C GLN A 211 -0.65 -7.21 7.15
N PHE A 212 0.11 -7.15 6.05
CA PHE A 212 1.37 -7.85 5.94
C PHE A 212 2.39 -7.20 6.88
N PRO A 213 3.04 -7.96 7.78
CA PRO A 213 4.06 -7.42 8.67
C PRO A 213 5.24 -6.82 7.88
N MET A 214 5.68 -5.64 8.27
CA MET A 214 6.79 -4.88 7.67
C MET A 214 7.97 -4.78 8.64
#